data_AF-A0A377TJI4-F1
#
_entry.id   AF-A0A377TJI4-F1
#
_cell.length_a   1.000
_cell.length_b   1.000
_cell.length_c   1.000
_cell.angle_alpha   90.00
_cell.angle_beta   90.00
_cell.angle_gamma   90.00
#
_symmetry.space_group_name_H-M   'P 1'
#
loop_
_entity.id
_entity.type
_entity.pdbx_description
1 polymer ?
#
loop_
_entity_poly.entity_id
_entity_poly.type
_entity_poly.pdbx_seq_one_letter_code
_entity_poly.pdbx_strand_id
1 'polypeptide(L)'
;MNGRILEAFFEVYREKLMAILKRPASRKNHTNVLMHIQGYFRDQLNSRQRGELREVILNYRAGLLPILAPLTLLKHYLAEYPDRYLQAQNYFDPYPQDLALRLTVN
;
A
#
# COMPACT_ATOMS: atom_id res chain seq x y z
N MET A 1 39.55 19.03 7.40
CA MET A 1 38.40 19.81 7.91
C MET A 1 37.05 19.45 7.26
N ASN A 2 36.98 18.92 6.03
CA ASN A 2 35.71 18.60 5.37
C ASN A 2 34.96 17.35 5.89
N GLY A 3 35.65 16.35 6.45
CA GLY A 3 35.02 15.10 6.92
C GLY A 3 34.04 15.30 8.08
N ARG A 4 34.41 16.12 9.08
CA ARG A 4 33.57 16.38 10.26
C ARG A 4 32.26 17.11 9.94
N ILE A 5 32.26 17.95 8.90
CA ILE A 5 31.06 18.67 8.45
C ILE A 5 30.08 17.69 7.77
N LEU A 6 30.62 16.76 6.96
CA LEU A 6 29.80 15.75 6.29
C LEU A 6 29.21 14.75 7.28
N GLU A 7 29.98 14.33 8.29
CA GLU A 7 29.51 13.45 9.37
C GLU A 7 28.36 14.10 10.15
N ALA A 8 28.51 15.36 10.56
CA ALA A 8 27.45 16.10 11.26
C ALA A 8 26.19 16.28 10.40
N PHE A 9 26.35 16.56 9.09
CA PHE A 9 25.22 16.63 8.17
C PHE A 9 24.50 15.28 8.03
N PHE A 10 25.27 14.19 7.89
CA PHE A 10 24.74 12.85 7.74
C PHE A 10 23.88 12.43 8.94
N GLU A 11 24.34 12.67 10.17
CA GLU A 11 23.56 12.32 11.36
C GLU A 11 22.22 13.06 11.41
N VAL A 12 22.23 14.38 11.17
CA VAL A 12 20.99 15.19 11.14
C VAL A 12 20.05 14.74 10.03
N TYR A 13 20.58 14.43 8.83
CA TYR A 13 19.78 13.92 7.73
C TYR A 13 19.16 12.57 8.07
N ARG A 14 19.95 11.63 8.60
CA ARG A 14 19.52 10.28 9.00
C ARG A 14 18.43 10.35 10.06
N GLU A 15 18.61 11.15 11.09
CA GLU A 15 17.61 11.32 12.16
C GLU A 15 16.29 11.84 11.61
N LYS A 16 16.32 12.87 10.77
CA LYS A 16 15.12 13.43 10.13
C LYS A 16 14.45 12.43 9.20
N LEU A 17 15.22 11.73 8.37
CA LEU A 17 14.71 10.71 7.47
C LEU A 17 14.02 9.58 8.25
N MET A 18 14.69 9.04 9.28
CA MET A 18 14.11 7.97 10.11
C MET A 18 12.88 8.44 10.87
N ALA A 19 12.84 9.69 11.34
CA ALA A 19 11.66 10.27 11.96
C ALA A 19 10.46 10.36 11.00
N ILE A 20 10.71 10.61 9.71
CA ILE A 20 9.69 10.62 8.67
C ILE A 20 9.23 9.20 8.34
N LEU A 21 10.16 8.26 8.13
CA LEU A 21 9.86 6.87 7.77
C LEU A 21 9.11 6.09 8.86
N LYS A 22 9.26 6.49 10.14
CA LYS A 22 8.49 5.93 11.26
C LYS A 22 6.99 6.20 11.18
N ARG A 23 6.54 7.13 10.34
CA ARG A 23 5.11 7.48 10.23
C ARG A 23 4.44 6.52 9.23
N PRO A 24 3.61 5.56 9.69
CA PRO A 24 2.90 4.68 8.79
C PRO A 24 1.90 5.49 7.93
N ALA A 25 1.62 4.98 6.73
CA ALA A 25 0.59 5.58 5.90
C ALA A 25 -0.78 5.49 6.58
N SER A 26 -1.56 6.57 6.50
CA SER A 26 -2.90 6.61 7.08
C SER A 26 -3.89 5.73 6.28
N ARG A 27 -4.99 5.31 6.91
CA ARG A 27 -6.12 4.64 6.20
C ARG A 27 -6.61 5.45 5.00
N LYS A 28 -6.63 6.79 5.11
CA LYS A 28 -6.98 7.70 4.01
C LYS A 28 -5.99 7.57 2.85
N ASN A 29 -4.69 7.58 3.12
CA ASN A 29 -3.65 7.42 2.09
C ASN A 29 -3.76 6.06 1.41
N HIS A 30 -3.89 4.97 2.19
CA HIS A 30 -4.12 3.64 1.65
C HIS A 30 -5.37 3.56 0.78
N THR A 31 -6.48 4.17 1.23
CA THR A 31 -7.72 4.21 0.43
C THR A 31 -7.52 4.88 -0.92
N ASN A 32 -6.78 5.99 -0.96
CA ASN A 32 -6.50 6.69 -2.22
C ASN A 32 -5.70 5.80 -3.19
N VAL A 33 -4.68 5.10 -2.69
CA VAL A 33 -3.89 4.15 -3.49
C VAL A 33 -4.77 2.99 -3.98
N LEU A 34 -5.57 2.38 -3.11
CA LEU A 34 -6.45 1.28 -3.47
C LEU A 34 -7.48 1.69 -4.54
N MET A 35 -8.08 2.88 -4.42
CA MET A 35 -9.00 3.43 -5.43
C MET A 35 -8.30 3.73 -6.76
N HIS A 36 -7.04 4.20 -6.72
CA HIS A 36 -6.24 4.40 -7.92
C HIS A 36 -5.96 3.07 -8.63
N ILE A 37 -5.53 2.05 -7.88
CA ILE A 37 -5.32 0.69 -8.39
C ILE A 37 -6.62 0.11 -8.98
N GLN A 38 -7.76 0.28 -8.30
CA GLN A 38 -9.06 -0.13 -8.84
C GLN A 38 -9.31 0.45 -10.24
N GLY A 39 -8.83 1.66 -10.53
CA GLY A 39 -8.96 2.31 -11.84
C GLY A 39 -8.32 1.54 -12.99
N TYR A 40 -7.24 0.78 -12.74
CA TYR A 40 -6.56 -0.04 -13.75
C TYR A 40 -7.45 -1.18 -14.26
N PHE A 41 -8.38 -1.64 -13.43
CA PHE A 41 -9.27 -2.75 -13.74
C PHE A 41 -10.63 -2.30 -14.33
N ARG A 42 -10.76 -1.02 -14.71
CA ARG A 42 -12.03 -0.42 -15.15
C ARG A 42 -12.68 -1.18 -16.30
N ASP A 43 -11.87 -1.52 -17.30
CA ASP A 43 -12.34 -2.07 -18.57
C ASP A 43 -12.53 -3.59 -18.50
N GLN A 44 -11.92 -4.25 -17.50
CA GLN A 44 -11.99 -5.69 -17.29
C GLN A 44 -13.12 -6.08 -16.34
N LEU A 45 -13.37 -5.29 -15.30
CA LEU A 45 -14.40 -5.61 -14.30
C LEU A 45 -15.77 -5.10 -14.73
N ASN A 46 -16.78 -5.93 -14.56
CA ASN A 46 -18.18 -5.51 -14.75
C ASN A 46 -18.65 -4.58 -13.61
N SER A 47 -19.83 -3.98 -13.78
CA SER A 47 -20.35 -3.00 -12.81
C SER A 47 -20.48 -3.56 -11.39
N ARG A 48 -20.92 -4.82 -11.25
CA ARG A 48 -21.06 -5.49 -9.96
C ARG A 48 -19.70 -5.66 -9.28
N GLN A 49 -18.71 -6.22 -10.00
CA GLN A 49 -17.35 -6.41 -9.49
C GLN A 49 -16.68 -5.09 -9.07
N ARG A 50 -16.87 -4.02 -9.85
CA ARG A 50 -16.35 -2.69 -9.50
C ARG A 50 -17.02 -2.12 -8.24
N GLY A 51 -18.32 -2.37 -8.08
CA GLY A 51 -19.09 -2.00 -6.88
C GLY A 51 -18.58 -2.72 -5.64
N GLU A 52 -18.45 -4.04 -5.73
CA GLU A 52 -17.95 -4.90 -4.65
C GLU A 52 -16.54 -4.49 -4.21
N LEU A 53 -15.62 -4.28 -5.16
CA LEU A 53 -14.26 -3.82 -4.84
C LEU A 53 -14.27 -2.45 -4.16
N ARG A 54 -15.09 -1.51 -4.66
CA ARG A 54 -15.24 -0.18 -4.06
C ARG A 54 -15.75 -0.27 -2.63
N GLU A 55 -16.75 -1.11 -2.39
CA GLU A 55 -17.34 -1.31 -1.06
C GLU A 55 -16.31 -1.88 -0.08
N VAL A 56 -15.53 -2.89 -0.48
CA VAL A 56 -14.45 -3.45 0.34
C VAL A 56 -13.41 -2.37 0.70
N ILE A 57 -13.04 -1.50 -0.23
CA ILE A 57 -12.11 -0.39 0.03
C ILE A 57 -12.72 0.63 1.00
N LEU A 58 -14.01 0.95 0.86
CA LEU A 58 -14.70 1.88 1.76
C LEU A 58 -14.86 1.31 3.17
N ASN A 59 -15.14 0.01 3.30
CA ASN A 59 -15.20 -0.68 4.58
C ASN A 59 -13.83 -0.71 5.27
N TYR A 60 -12.74 -0.89 4.51
CA TYR A 60 -11.38 -0.69 5.03
C TYR A 60 -11.15 0.75 5.52
N ARG A 61 -11.56 1.77 4.74
CA ARG A 61 -11.43 3.18 5.13
C ARG A 61 -12.16 3.48 6.44
N ALA A 62 -13.34 2.90 6.62
CA ALA A 62 -14.16 3.01 7.82
C ALA A 62 -13.60 2.20 9.01
N GLY A 63 -12.62 1.32 8.78
CA GLY A 63 -12.05 0.45 9.81
C GLY A 63 -12.86 -0.81 10.09
N LEU A 64 -13.85 -1.13 9.25
CA LEU A 64 -14.68 -2.33 9.36
C LEU A 64 -13.99 -3.58 8.80
N LEU A 65 -13.02 -3.39 7.91
CA LEU A 65 -12.21 -4.47 7.33
C LEU A 65 -10.70 -4.16 7.47
N PRO A 66 -9.85 -5.21 7.59
CA PRO A 66 -8.41 -5.03 7.53
C PRO A 66 -7.95 -4.66 6.12
N ILE A 67 -6.75 -4.07 5.98
CA ILE A 67 -6.16 -3.73 4.68
C ILE A 67 -5.97 -4.97 3.77
N LEU A 68 -5.86 -6.14 4.38
CA LEU A 68 -5.70 -7.40 3.66
C LEU A 68 -6.92 -7.70 2.77
N ALA A 69 -8.14 -7.33 3.18
CA ALA A 69 -9.34 -7.60 2.41
C ALA A 69 -9.31 -6.96 1.00
N PRO A 70 -9.15 -5.63 0.83
CA PRO A 70 -9.02 -5.03 -0.50
C PRO A 70 -7.76 -5.49 -1.24
N LEU A 71 -6.64 -5.72 -0.53
CA LEU A 71 -5.40 -6.18 -1.18
C LEU A 71 -5.55 -7.57 -1.81
N THR A 72 -6.18 -8.52 -1.12
CA THR A 72 -6.40 -9.87 -1.65
C THR A 72 -7.30 -9.82 -2.88
N LEU A 73 -8.35 -9.01 -2.86
CA LEU A 73 -9.24 -8.86 -4.02
C LEU A 73 -8.53 -8.21 -5.22
N LEU A 74 -7.71 -7.18 -4.98
CA LEU A 74 -6.89 -6.57 -6.03
C LEU A 74 -5.81 -7.53 -6.57
N LYS A 75 -5.20 -8.36 -5.72
CA LYS A 75 -4.26 -9.41 -6.15
C LYS A 75 -4.95 -10.47 -7.02
N HIS A 76 -6.16 -10.86 -6.65
CA HIS A 76 -6.97 -11.76 -7.46
C HIS A 76 -7.21 -11.18 -8.86
N TYR A 77 -7.65 -9.92 -8.95
CA TYR A 77 -7.84 -9.27 -10.25
C TYR A 77 -6.53 -9.04 -11.01
N LEU A 78 -5.41 -8.76 -10.34
CA LEU A 78 -4.11 -8.65 -11.00
C LEU A 78 -3.62 -9.99 -11.56
N ALA A 79 -3.98 -11.11 -10.93
CA ALA A 79 -3.65 -12.44 -11.44
C ALA A 79 -4.50 -12.80 -12.68
N GLU A 80 -5.77 -12.41 -12.70
CA GLU A 80 -6.66 -12.63 -13.85
C GLU A 80 -6.38 -11.65 -15.01
N TYR A 81 -6.05 -10.41 -14.69
CA TYR A 81 -5.76 -9.33 -15.63
C TYR A 81 -4.38 -8.71 -15.33
N PRO A 82 -3.29 -9.36 -15.79
CA PRO A 82 -1.94 -8.88 -15.54
C PRO A 82 -1.69 -7.48 -16.09
N ASP A 83 -1.20 -6.59 -15.23
CA ASP A 83 -0.70 -5.26 -15.60
C ASP A 83 0.76 -5.11 -15.18
N ARG A 84 1.65 -4.81 -16.14
CA ARG A 84 3.10 -4.76 -15.91
C ARG A 84 3.49 -3.68 -14.90
N TYR A 85 2.80 -2.54 -14.90
CA TYR A 85 3.10 -1.45 -13.99
C TYR A 85 2.72 -1.83 -12.55
N LEU A 86 1.54 -2.42 -12.36
CA LEU A 86 1.06 -2.89 -11.05
C LEU A 86 1.89 -4.04 -10.49
N GLN A 87 2.31 -4.99 -11.34
CA GLN A 87 3.18 -6.09 -10.91
C GLN A 87 4.54 -5.63 -10.39
N ALA A 88 5.04 -4.49 -10.86
CA ALA A 88 6.28 -3.89 -10.37
C ALA A 88 6.12 -3.14 -9.04
N GLN A 89 4.89 -2.95 -8.53
CA GLN A 89 4.65 -2.19 -7.31
C GLN A 89 4.88 -3.06 -6.06
N ASN A 90 5.83 -2.66 -5.22
CA ASN A 90 6.04 -3.25 -3.89
C ASN A 90 4.82 -3.11 -2.95
N TYR A 91 3.80 -2.33 -3.30
CA TYR A 91 2.60 -2.15 -2.48
C TYR A 91 1.84 -3.47 -2.22
N PHE A 92 1.80 -4.36 -3.21
CA PHE A 92 1.14 -5.66 -3.09
C PHE A 92 1.87 -6.58 -2.11
N ASP A 93 3.19 -6.52 -2.06
CA ASP A 93 4.08 -7.38 -1.26
C ASP A 93 5.28 -6.58 -0.69
N PRO A 94 5.06 -5.67 0.27
CA PRO A 94 6.09 -4.77 0.77
C PRO A 94 7.07 -5.47 1.72
N TYR A 95 6.68 -6.64 2.23
CA TYR A 95 7.46 -7.42 3.17
C TYR A 95 7.36 -8.91 2.81
N PRO A 96 8.41 -9.71 3.08
CA PRO A 96 8.33 -11.17 2.99
C PRO A 96 7.15 -11.73 3.77
N GLN A 97 6.49 -12.75 3.21
CA GLN A 97 5.29 -13.36 3.80
C GLN A 97 5.57 -13.95 5.19
N ASP A 98 6.78 -14.49 5.39
CA ASP A 98 7.21 -15.13 6.63
C ASP A 98 7.19 -14.20 7.85
N LEU A 99 7.17 -12.87 7.64
CA LEU A 99 7.07 -11.90 8.72
C LEU A 99 5.64 -11.73 9.27
N ALA A 100 4.61 -12.25 8.58
CA ALA A 100 3.20 -12.24 8.99
C ALA A 100 2.62 -10.86 9.42
N LEU A 101 3.25 -9.75 9.03
CA LEU A 101 2.99 -8.38 9.55
C LEU A 101 1.59 -7.83 9.24
N ARG A 102 0.80 -8.53 8.43
CA ARG A 102 -0.55 -8.13 7.97
C ARG A 102 -1.68 -8.95 8.60
N LEU A 103 -1.35 -9.96 9.41
CA LEU A 103 -2.33 -10.81 10.09
C LEU A 103 -2.66 -10.32 11.51
N THR A 104 -1.85 -9.43 12.06
CA THR A 104 -2.08 -8.81 13.36
C THR A 104 -3.23 -7.82 13.29
N VAL A 105 -4.38 -8.23 13.82
CA VAL A 105 -5.52 -7.37 14.11
C VAL A 105 -5.19 -6.62 15.40
N ASN A 106 -5.09 -5.28 15.32
CA ASN A 106 -5.07 -4.43 16.51
C ASN A 106 -6.50 -4.09 16.93
#